data_AF-A0A6P6B8F6-F1
#
_entry.id   AF-A0A6P6B8F6-F1
#
_cell.length_a   1.000
_cell.length_b   1.000
_cell.length_c   1.000
_cell.angle_alpha   90.00
_cell.angle_beta   90.00
_cell.angle_gamma   90.00
#
_symmetry.space_group_name_H-M   'P 1'
#
loop_
_entity.id
_entity.type
_entity.pdbx_description
1 polymer ?
#
loop_
_entity_poly.entity_id
_entity_poly.type
_entity_poly.pdbx_seq_one_letter_code
_entity_poly.pdbx_strand_id
1 'polypeptide(L)'
;MERYEIVKDIGSGNFGVAKLVRDKFTNELLAVKFIERGQKIDEHVQREIMNHRSLKHPNIVRFKEVLLTPTHLAIVMEYAAGGELFERICNAGRFSEDEARFFFQQLISGVSYCHSMQICHRDLKLENTLLDGSTAPRVKICDFGYSKSSVFHSQPKSTVGTPAYIAPEVLSKKEYDGKIADVWSCGVTLYVMLVGAYPFEDPDDPKNFRKTIGRILGVHYSIPDYVRVSVECKHLLSWIFVANPEKRMTMAEIRSHPWFLKNLPIELMEGGSWQSHDVNNPSQTMEEVQSIIQQAMKTAEVPKVGGLFMGGSMDLDDIDNDVDLEDVETSGDFVCPL
;
A
#
# COMPACT_ATOMS: atom_id res chain seq x y z
N MET A 1 -24.71 7.80 -9.98
CA MET A 1 -23.88 8.61 -9.07
C MET A 1 -24.68 9.76 -8.44
N GLU A 2 -25.97 9.59 -8.16
CA GLU A 2 -26.74 10.70 -7.56
C GLU A 2 -26.41 10.91 -6.07
N ARG A 3 -26.02 9.84 -5.35
CA ARG A 3 -25.65 9.83 -3.92
C ARG A 3 -24.28 10.45 -3.60
N TYR A 4 -23.30 10.32 -4.49
CA TYR A 4 -21.92 10.75 -4.24
C TYR A 4 -21.58 11.99 -5.06
N GLU A 5 -21.12 13.04 -4.39
CA GLU A 5 -20.58 14.24 -5.01
C GLU A 5 -19.06 14.12 -5.11
N ILE A 6 -18.49 14.30 -6.31
CA ILE A 6 -17.04 14.31 -6.49
C ILE A 6 -16.50 15.64 -5.96
N VAL A 7 -15.56 15.57 -5.01
CA VAL A 7 -14.93 16.75 -4.41
C VAL A 7 -13.63 17.11 -5.14
N LYS A 8 -12.72 16.14 -5.29
CA LYS A 8 -11.44 16.32 -6.00
C LYS A 8 -10.82 14.98 -6.36
N ASP A 9 -9.86 15.00 -7.27
CA ASP A 9 -8.98 13.86 -7.53
C ASP A 9 -7.90 13.78 -6.43
N ILE A 10 -7.64 12.58 -5.92
CA ILE A 10 -6.70 12.33 -4.80
C ILE A 10 -5.59 11.35 -5.15
N GLY A 11 -5.61 10.72 -6.31
CA GLY A 11 -4.52 9.88 -6.77
C GLY A 11 -4.75 9.32 -8.17
N SER A 12 -3.66 8.91 -8.84
CA SER A 12 -3.69 8.27 -10.16
C SER A 12 -2.72 7.09 -10.19
N GLY A 13 -3.19 5.92 -10.63
CA GLY A 13 -2.36 4.73 -10.79
C GLY A 13 -2.79 3.86 -11.98
N ASN A 14 -2.10 2.73 -12.18
CA ASN A 14 -2.26 1.88 -13.38
C ASN A 14 -3.67 1.30 -13.56
N PHE A 15 -4.43 1.19 -12.46
CA PHE A 15 -5.79 0.66 -12.43
C PHE A 15 -6.86 1.76 -12.28
N GLY A 16 -6.48 3.04 -12.36
CA GLY A 16 -7.40 4.17 -12.44
C GLY A 16 -7.14 5.30 -11.45
N VAL A 17 -8.08 6.26 -11.44
CA VAL A 17 -8.03 7.49 -10.63
C VAL A 17 -8.77 7.26 -9.32
N ALA A 18 -8.14 7.63 -8.19
CA ALA A 18 -8.79 7.73 -6.90
C ALA A 18 -9.39 9.14 -6.75
N LYS A 19 -10.67 9.21 -6.39
CA LYS A 19 -11.40 10.47 -6.19
C LYS A 19 -11.88 10.56 -4.74
N LEU A 20 -11.75 11.75 -4.15
CA LEU A 20 -12.45 12.10 -2.93
C LEU A 20 -13.90 12.41 -3.30
N VAL A 21 -14.82 11.75 -2.62
CA VAL A 21 -16.26 11.99 -2.76
C VAL A 21 -16.88 12.33 -1.42
N ARG A 22 -18.03 12.99 -1.46
CA ARG A 22 -18.89 13.27 -0.33
C ARG A 22 -20.20 12.53 -0.52
N ASP A 23 -20.58 11.71 0.45
CA ASP A 23 -21.94 11.16 0.49
C ASP A 23 -22.91 12.31 0.78
N LYS A 24 -23.87 12.57 -0.11
CA LYS A 24 -24.82 13.68 0.04
C LYS A 24 -25.80 13.48 1.19
N PHE A 25 -26.02 12.25 1.65
CA PHE A 25 -26.95 11.96 2.75
C PHE A 25 -26.26 12.03 4.10
N THR A 26 -25.08 11.43 4.23
CA THR A 26 -24.35 11.38 5.51
C THR A 26 -23.36 12.53 5.68
N ASN A 27 -23.05 13.25 4.60
CA ASN A 27 -21.99 14.26 4.52
C ASN A 27 -20.57 13.69 4.80
N GLU A 28 -20.43 12.37 4.85
CA GLU A 28 -19.16 11.68 5.08
C GLU A 28 -18.25 11.81 3.86
N LEU A 29 -16.96 12.07 4.10
CA LEU A 29 -15.92 12.04 3.07
C LEU A 29 -15.41 10.61 2.87
N LEU A 30 -15.36 10.17 1.62
CA LEU A 30 -14.99 8.82 1.23
C LEU A 30 -14.03 8.85 0.04
N ALA A 31 -13.22 7.80 -0.11
CA ALA A 31 -12.39 7.61 -1.27
C ALA A 31 -13.06 6.63 -2.23
N VAL A 32 -13.04 6.93 -3.53
CA VAL A 32 -13.54 6.04 -4.58
C VAL A 32 -12.44 5.75 -5.57
N LYS A 33 -12.10 4.46 -5.70
CA LYS A 33 -11.18 3.97 -6.73
C LYS A 33 -11.99 3.43 -7.90
N PHE A 34 -11.71 3.90 -9.10
CA PHE A 34 -12.36 3.45 -10.33
C PHE A 34 -11.47 2.48 -11.08
N ILE A 35 -11.99 1.32 -11.47
CA ILE A 35 -11.32 0.34 -12.34
C ILE A 35 -12.16 0.19 -13.61
N GLU A 36 -11.56 0.34 -14.79
CA GLU A 36 -12.29 0.16 -16.05
C GLU A 36 -12.88 -1.25 -16.15
N ARG A 37 -14.11 -1.33 -16.67
CA ARG A 37 -14.81 -2.61 -16.88
C ARG A 37 -14.13 -3.47 -17.95
N GLY A 38 -14.36 -4.78 -17.89
CA GLY A 38 -13.81 -5.76 -18.82
C GLY A 38 -12.60 -6.49 -18.26
N GLN A 39 -11.61 -6.75 -19.11
CA GLN A 39 -10.49 -7.66 -18.84
C GLN A 39 -9.57 -7.22 -17.68
N LYS A 40 -9.60 -5.94 -17.28
CA LYS A 40 -8.84 -5.45 -16.13
C LYS A 40 -9.42 -5.93 -14.78
N ILE A 41 -10.66 -6.40 -14.77
CA ILE A 41 -11.32 -6.96 -13.60
C ILE A 41 -11.27 -8.47 -13.75
N ASP A 42 -10.28 -9.08 -13.12
CA ASP A 42 -10.07 -10.52 -13.13
C ASP A 42 -10.38 -11.14 -11.75
N GLU A 43 -10.12 -12.44 -11.61
CA GLU A 43 -10.29 -13.15 -10.35
C GLU A 43 -9.38 -12.63 -9.23
N HIS A 44 -8.25 -11.99 -9.57
CA HIS A 44 -7.36 -11.37 -8.59
C HIS A 44 -8.03 -10.14 -7.99
N VAL A 45 -8.53 -9.22 -8.83
CA VAL A 45 -9.27 -8.03 -8.37
C VAL A 45 -10.48 -8.44 -7.54
N GLN A 46 -11.25 -9.44 -7.97
CA GLN A 46 -12.38 -9.95 -7.20
C GLN A 46 -11.95 -10.42 -5.81
N ARG A 47 -10.89 -11.24 -5.73
CA ARG A 47 -10.37 -11.77 -4.46
C ARG A 47 -9.93 -10.66 -3.52
N GLU A 48 -9.28 -9.64 -4.04
CA GLU A 48 -8.83 -8.48 -3.26
C GLU A 48 -9.99 -7.65 -2.72
N ILE A 49 -11.06 -7.46 -3.49
CA ILE A 49 -12.28 -6.76 -3.01
C ILE A 49 -12.91 -7.56 -1.88
N MET A 50 -13.02 -8.88 -2.04
CA MET A 50 -13.59 -9.75 -1.02
C MET A 50 -12.74 -9.79 0.25
N ASN A 51 -11.41 -9.87 0.12
CA ASN A 51 -10.48 -9.80 1.24
C ASN A 51 -10.62 -8.47 1.97
N HIS A 52 -10.57 -7.34 1.26
CA HIS A 52 -10.71 -6.01 1.86
C HIS A 52 -12.05 -5.83 2.59
N ARG A 53 -13.16 -6.31 2.00
CA ARG A 53 -14.48 -6.31 2.66
C ARG A 53 -14.48 -7.08 3.99
N SER A 54 -13.71 -8.16 4.09
CA SER A 54 -13.65 -8.98 5.31
C SER A 54 -12.85 -8.31 6.44
N LEU A 55 -12.00 -7.35 6.11
CA LEU A 55 -11.11 -6.70 7.07
C LEU A 55 -11.84 -5.61 7.86
N LYS A 56 -11.92 -5.81 9.18
CA LYS A 56 -12.55 -4.91 10.13
C LYS A 56 -11.58 -4.61 11.26
N HIS A 57 -10.74 -3.60 11.08
CA HIS A 57 -9.77 -3.16 12.08
C HIS A 57 -9.59 -1.64 12.02
N PRO A 58 -9.47 -0.93 13.16
CA PRO A 58 -9.36 0.54 13.18
C PRO A 58 -8.16 1.07 12.40
N ASN A 59 -7.07 0.31 12.33
CA ASN A 59 -5.85 0.68 11.61
C ASN A 59 -5.78 0.19 10.16
N ILE A 60 -6.90 -0.25 9.59
CA ILE A 60 -7.01 -0.61 8.17
C ILE A 60 -8.10 0.27 7.57
N VAL A 61 -7.88 0.78 6.36
CA VAL A 61 -8.93 1.50 5.64
C VAL A 61 -10.14 0.58 5.44
N ARG A 62 -11.32 1.07 5.83
CA ARG A 62 -12.54 0.28 5.77
C ARG A 62 -13.15 0.27 4.36
N PHE A 63 -13.42 -0.92 3.83
CA PHE A 63 -14.31 -1.10 2.69
C PHE A 63 -15.74 -0.65 3.03
N LYS A 64 -16.38 0.11 2.14
CA LYS A 64 -17.79 0.54 2.30
C LYS A 64 -18.71 -0.22 1.35
N GLU A 65 -18.51 -0.07 0.04
CA GLU A 65 -19.35 -0.68 -0.99
C GLU A 65 -18.65 -0.68 -2.36
N VAL A 66 -19.19 -1.45 -3.31
CA VAL A 66 -18.86 -1.36 -4.74
C VAL A 66 -20.06 -0.88 -5.54
N LEU A 67 -19.81 -0.08 -6.57
CA LEU A 67 -20.84 0.42 -7.48
C LEU A 67 -20.45 0.11 -8.91
N LEU A 68 -21.44 -0.32 -9.69
CA LEU A 68 -21.27 -0.44 -11.14
C LEU A 68 -21.62 0.90 -11.81
N THR A 69 -20.75 1.35 -12.69
CA THR A 69 -21.01 2.48 -13.60
C THR A 69 -20.99 1.98 -15.05
N PRO A 70 -21.43 2.79 -16.03
CA PRO A 70 -21.37 2.36 -17.43
C PRO A 70 -19.96 1.93 -17.87
N THR A 71 -18.91 2.59 -17.38
CA THR A 71 -17.53 2.40 -17.84
C THR A 71 -16.58 1.77 -16.81
N HIS A 72 -16.89 1.88 -15.51
CA HIS A 72 -15.99 1.46 -14.42
C HIS A 72 -16.71 0.69 -13.31
N LEU A 73 -15.98 -0.17 -12.61
CA LEU A 73 -16.26 -0.59 -11.25
C LEU A 73 -15.72 0.47 -10.29
N ALA A 74 -16.56 1.00 -9.41
CA ALA A 74 -16.18 1.98 -8.41
C ALA A 74 -16.14 1.33 -7.03
N ILE A 75 -14.99 1.33 -6.38
CA ILE A 75 -14.77 0.76 -5.05
C ILE A 75 -14.76 1.92 -4.05
N VAL A 76 -15.76 1.98 -3.17
CA VAL A 76 -15.94 3.02 -2.15
C VAL A 76 -15.32 2.55 -0.84
N MET A 77 -14.48 3.38 -0.23
CA MET A 77 -13.75 3.07 1.00
C MET A 77 -13.59 4.31 1.89
N GLU A 78 -13.21 4.09 3.14
CA GLU A 78 -12.88 5.13 4.11
C GLU A 78 -11.80 6.08 3.56
N TYR A 79 -11.99 7.38 3.75
CA TYR A 79 -10.98 8.39 3.41
C TYR A 79 -10.15 8.76 4.65
N ALA A 80 -8.83 8.61 4.54
CA ALA A 80 -7.87 9.03 5.56
C ALA A 80 -7.40 10.46 5.24
N ALA A 81 -7.96 11.45 5.95
CA ALA A 81 -7.75 12.87 5.66
C ALA A 81 -6.43 13.46 6.18
N GLY A 82 -5.68 12.72 7.00
CA GLY A 82 -4.44 13.17 7.65
C GLY A 82 -3.19 13.09 6.79
N GLY A 83 -3.31 12.67 5.53
CA GLY A 83 -2.19 12.53 4.60
C GLY A 83 -1.35 11.27 4.87
N GLU A 84 -0.17 11.23 4.29
CA GLU A 84 0.75 10.10 4.40
C GLU A 84 1.59 10.20 5.69
N LEU A 85 1.85 9.04 6.33
CA LEU A 85 2.76 8.99 7.47
C LEU A 85 4.17 9.48 7.09
N PHE A 86 4.62 9.20 5.86
CA PHE A 86 5.91 9.64 5.35
C PHE A 86 6.03 11.17 5.31
N GLU A 87 5.04 11.87 4.76
CA GLU A 87 5.02 13.34 4.73
C GLU A 87 5.10 13.92 6.15
N ARG A 88 4.42 13.31 7.13
CA ARG A 88 4.51 13.73 8.53
C ARG A 88 5.92 13.57 9.10
N ILE A 89 6.60 12.47 8.76
CA ILE A 89 8.01 12.25 9.16
C ILE A 89 8.90 13.31 8.52
N CYS A 90 8.78 13.55 7.21
CA CYS A 90 9.57 14.57 6.50
C CYS A 90 9.37 15.96 7.11
N ASN A 91 8.14 16.34 7.43
CA ASN A 91 7.83 17.64 8.04
C ASN A 91 8.41 17.78 9.46
N ALA A 92 8.46 16.69 10.22
CA ALA A 92 9.09 16.66 11.55
C ALA A 92 10.61 16.47 11.49
N GLY A 93 11.16 16.10 10.33
CA GLY A 93 12.51 15.56 10.15
C GLY A 93 12.61 14.12 10.67
N ARG A 94 12.27 13.90 11.94
CA ARG A 94 12.18 12.58 12.59
C ARG A 94 11.27 12.65 13.81
N PHE A 95 10.73 11.52 14.25
CA PHE A 95 9.95 11.43 15.46
C PHE A 95 10.81 11.19 16.70
N SER A 96 10.23 11.54 17.85
CA SER A 96 10.72 11.01 19.13
C SER A 96 10.46 9.51 19.20
N GLU A 97 11.21 8.80 20.06
CA GLU A 97 10.98 7.37 20.26
C GLU A 97 9.57 7.06 20.75
N ASP A 98 8.97 7.95 21.56
CA ASP A 98 7.60 7.79 22.06
C ASP A 98 6.55 7.96 20.96
N GLU A 99 6.72 8.95 20.08
CA GLU A 99 5.83 9.14 18.92
C GLU A 99 6.01 8.01 17.89
N ALA A 100 7.24 7.58 17.61
CA ALA A 100 7.50 6.42 16.75
C ALA A 100 6.87 5.15 17.31
N ARG A 101 6.91 4.93 18.63
CA ARG A 101 6.24 3.81 19.30
C ARG A 101 4.72 3.87 19.14
N PHE A 102 4.12 5.04 19.32
CA PHE A 102 2.69 5.23 19.18
C PHE A 102 2.18 4.81 17.78
N PHE A 103 2.88 5.22 16.72
CA PHE A 103 2.52 4.80 15.36
C PHE A 103 2.88 3.33 15.09
N PHE A 104 4.02 2.85 15.60
CA PHE A 104 4.44 1.46 15.42
C PHE A 104 3.48 0.47 16.08
N GLN A 105 2.96 0.77 17.28
CA GLN A 105 1.95 -0.05 17.95
C GLN A 105 0.70 -0.23 17.09
N GLN A 106 0.23 0.84 16.46
CA GLN A 106 -0.92 0.81 15.56
C GLN A 106 -0.63 0.04 14.27
N LEU A 107 0.55 0.24 13.68
CA LEU A 107 1.00 -0.49 12.49
C LEU A 107 1.02 -2.00 12.77
N ILE A 108 1.69 -2.43 13.84
CA ILE A 108 1.78 -3.84 14.23
C ILE A 108 0.40 -4.42 14.55
N SER A 109 -0.51 -3.66 15.18
CA SER A 109 -1.88 -4.11 15.40
C SER A 109 -2.60 -4.39 14.07
N GLY A 110 -2.54 -3.47 13.11
CA GLY A 110 -3.16 -3.63 11.80
C GLY A 110 -2.56 -4.80 11.00
N VAL A 111 -1.24 -4.91 10.95
CA VAL A 111 -0.56 -6.00 10.21
C VAL A 111 -0.80 -7.36 10.86
N SER A 112 -0.74 -7.43 12.19
CA SER A 112 -1.05 -8.66 12.95
C SER A 112 -2.48 -9.12 12.70
N TYR A 113 -3.44 -8.19 12.59
CA TYR A 113 -4.81 -8.52 12.23
C TYR A 113 -4.89 -9.09 10.81
N CYS A 114 -4.27 -8.47 9.81
CA CYS A 114 -4.19 -9.03 8.45
C CYS A 114 -3.64 -10.47 8.46
N HIS A 115 -2.55 -10.70 9.20
CA HIS A 115 -1.91 -12.02 9.30
C HIS A 115 -2.83 -13.09 9.91
N SER A 116 -3.67 -12.71 10.87
CA SER A 116 -4.68 -13.61 11.47
C SER A 116 -5.80 -13.98 10.49
N MET A 117 -6.13 -13.08 9.57
CA MET A 117 -7.07 -13.30 8.46
C MET A 117 -6.43 -14.06 7.29
N GLN A 118 -5.22 -14.62 7.47
CA GLN A 118 -4.39 -15.29 6.45
C GLN A 118 -4.06 -14.41 5.25
N ILE A 119 -4.13 -13.08 5.43
CA ILE A 119 -3.73 -12.10 4.43
C ILE A 119 -2.33 -11.62 4.82
N CYS A 120 -1.33 -11.99 4.03
CA CYS A 120 -0.04 -11.30 4.05
C CYS A 120 -0.15 -10.09 3.13
N HIS A 121 0.34 -8.94 3.57
CA HIS A 121 0.15 -7.71 2.83
C HIS A 121 1.05 -7.66 1.59
N ARG A 122 2.28 -8.20 1.69
CA ARG A 122 3.26 -8.33 0.59
C ARG A 122 3.69 -7.02 -0.09
N ASP A 123 3.18 -5.88 0.38
CA ASP A 123 3.49 -4.54 -0.11
C ASP A 123 3.28 -3.47 0.98
N LEU A 124 3.61 -3.81 2.23
CA LEU A 124 3.68 -2.81 3.30
C LEU A 124 4.81 -1.83 2.97
N LYS A 125 4.42 -0.63 2.59
CA LYS A 125 5.28 0.53 2.36
C LYS A 125 4.73 1.72 3.13
N LEU A 126 5.60 2.66 3.52
CA LEU A 126 5.17 3.89 4.17
C LEU A 126 4.21 4.72 3.31
N GLU A 127 4.36 4.66 1.98
CA GLU A 127 3.46 5.29 0.99
C GLU A 127 2.02 4.74 1.08
N ASN A 128 1.87 3.50 1.56
CA ASN A 128 0.58 2.84 1.78
C ASN A 128 0.09 2.95 3.24
N THR A 129 0.73 3.79 4.05
CA THR A 129 0.37 4.03 5.45
C THR A 129 -0.12 5.46 5.62
N LEU A 130 -1.44 5.64 5.64
CA LEU A 130 -2.09 6.94 5.80
C LEU A 130 -2.35 7.26 7.27
N LEU A 131 -2.72 8.51 7.53
CA LEU A 131 -3.21 8.99 8.81
C LEU A 131 -4.65 9.47 8.69
N ASP A 132 -5.46 9.23 9.72
CA ASP A 132 -6.76 9.90 9.81
C ASP A 132 -6.60 11.40 10.17
N GLY A 133 -7.66 12.18 9.95
CA GLY A 133 -7.65 13.62 10.22
C GLY A 133 -7.87 13.99 11.70
N SER A 134 -7.70 13.03 12.62
CA SER A 134 -7.96 13.28 14.05
C SER A 134 -6.79 14.01 14.73
N THR A 135 -7.07 14.59 15.91
CA THR A 135 -6.04 15.30 16.71
C THR A 135 -4.95 14.37 17.24
N ALA A 136 -5.28 13.10 17.47
CA ALA A 136 -4.35 12.02 17.79
C ALA A 136 -4.37 11.00 16.63
N PRO A 137 -3.62 11.28 15.54
CA PRO A 137 -3.82 10.61 14.27
C PRO A 137 -3.68 9.10 14.37
N ARG A 138 -4.64 8.39 13.79
CA ARG A 138 -4.60 6.94 13.68
C ARG A 138 -3.97 6.50 12.38
N VAL A 139 -3.13 5.47 12.46
CA VAL A 139 -2.60 4.80 11.28
C VAL A 139 -3.75 4.15 10.51
N LYS A 140 -3.75 4.30 9.18
CA LYS A 140 -4.69 3.68 8.24
C LYS A 140 -3.90 2.99 7.14
N ILE A 141 -3.77 1.67 7.26
CA ILE A 141 -3.11 0.84 6.25
C ILE A 141 -4.02 0.76 5.02
N CYS A 142 -3.46 1.12 3.87
CA CYS A 142 -4.08 1.08 2.55
C CYS A 142 -3.43 0.01 1.67
N ASP A 143 -4.12 -0.34 0.58
CA ASP A 143 -3.63 -1.13 -0.55
C ASP A 143 -3.62 -2.67 -0.40
N PHE A 144 -4.79 -3.27 -0.62
CA PHE A 144 -4.95 -4.71 -0.82
C PHE A 144 -4.78 -5.13 -2.29
N GLY A 145 -3.99 -4.43 -3.10
CA GLY A 145 -3.41 -5.00 -4.33
C GLY A 145 -4.10 -4.68 -5.65
N TYR A 146 -5.09 -3.77 -5.69
CA TYR A 146 -5.80 -3.38 -6.92
C TYR A 146 -4.93 -2.59 -7.92
N SER A 147 -3.61 -2.75 -7.90
CA SER A 147 -2.63 -1.89 -8.55
C SER A 147 -1.52 -2.63 -9.30
N LYS A 148 -1.44 -3.97 -9.30
CA LYS A 148 -0.32 -4.67 -9.96
C LYS A 148 -0.72 -5.67 -11.04
N SER A 149 -0.63 -5.18 -12.28
CA SER A 149 -0.09 -5.93 -13.40
C SER A 149 1.42 -5.64 -13.46
N SER A 150 2.17 -6.63 -13.91
CA SER A 150 3.60 -6.91 -13.75
C SER A 150 4.61 -5.95 -14.42
N VAL A 151 4.36 -4.63 -14.51
CA VAL A 151 5.35 -3.66 -15.04
C VAL A 151 5.16 -2.29 -14.35
N PHE A 152 6.02 -1.96 -13.40
CA PHE A 152 5.96 -0.72 -12.62
C PHE A 152 6.36 0.51 -13.46
N HIS A 153 5.42 1.40 -13.75
CA HIS A 153 5.66 2.85 -13.93
C HIS A 153 4.45 3.62 -13.38
N SER A 154 4.49 4.00 -12.11
CA SER A 154 3.78 5.19 -11.63
C SER A 154 4.59 6.42 -12.03
N GLN A 155 3.94 7.49 -12.47
CA GLN A 155 4.59 8.73 -12.90
C GLN A 155 5.52 9.33 -11.81
N PRO A 156 6.60 10.01 -12.21
CA PRO A 156 7.79 10.26 -11.39
C PRO A 156 7.64 11.47 -10.46
N LYS A 157 6.80 11.37 -9.42
CA LYS A 157 6.81 12.32 -8.29
C LYS A 157 6.95 11.68 -6.91
N SER A 158 6.72 10.37 -6.80
CA SER A 158 7.31 9.56 -5.73
C SER A 158 8.10 8.44 -6.40
N THR A 159 9.32 8.21 -5.93
CA THR A 159 10.19 7.13 -6.36
C THR A 159 9.44 5.80 -6.38
N VAL A 160 9.40 5.14 -7.54
CA VAL A 160 8.93 3.77 -7.72
C VAL A 160 9.49 2.89 -6.60
N GLY A 161 8.65 2.55 -5.62
CA GLY A 161 8.88 1.66 -4.48
C GLY A 161 10.30 1.64 -3.94
N THR A 162 10.58 2.38 -2.85
CA THR A 162 11.90 2.35 -2.20
C THR A 162 12.35 0.91 -1.92
N PRO A 163 13.43 0.39 -2.53
CA PRO A 163 13.85 -0.99 -2.36
C PRO A 163 14.24 -1.32 -0.93
N ALA A 164 14.44 -0.30 -0.07
CA ALA A 164 14.68 -0.45 1.36
C ALA A 164 13.62 -1.32 2.07
N TYR A 165 12.35 -1.32 1.61
CA TYR A 165 11.29 -2.16 2.17
C TYR A 165 11.41 -3.65 1.82
N ILE A 166 12.22 -3.99 0.82
CA ILE A 166 12.29 -5.35 0.31
C ILE A 166 13.21 -6.16 1.22
N ALA A 167 12.65 -7.20 1.84
CA ALA A 167 13.43 -8.11 2.67
C ALA A 167 14.43 -8.92 1.82
N PRO A 168 15.59 -9.33 2.38
CA PRO A 168 16.63 -10.06 1.64
C PRO A 168 16.15 -11.32 0.91
N GLU A 169 15.22 -12.07 1.52
CA GLU A 169 14.66 -13.30 0.93
C GLU A 169 13.75 -13.03 -0.27
N VAL A 170 13.14 -11.85 -0.36
CA VAL A 170 12.28 -11.46 -1.50
C VAL A 170 13.14 -11.21 -2.74
N LEU A 171 14.40 -10.81 -2.56
CA LEU A 171 15.38 -10.60 -3.64
C LEU A 171 16.07 -11.88 -4.09
N SER A 172 16.21 -12.85 -3.18
CA SER A 172 17.10 -14.01 -3.35
C SER A 172 16.38 -15.34 -3.55
N LYS A 173 15.11 -15.46 -3.14
CA LYS A 173 14.34 -16.71 -3.22
C LYS A 173 13.16 -16.58 -4.18
N LYS A 174 12.85 -17.70 -4.85
CA LYS A 174 11.65 -17.83 -5.68
C LYS A 174 10.36 -17.87 -4.84
N GLU A 175 10.45 -18.42 -3.63
CA GLU A 175 9.35 -18.54 -2.67
C GLU A 175 9.83 -18.08 -1.28
N TYR A 176 8.96 -17.36 -0.56
CA TYR A 176 9.24 -16.82 0.75
C TYR A 176 7.96 -16.70 1.60
N ASP A 177 8.12 -16.61 2.92
CA ASP A 177 7.01 -16.33 3.83
C ASP A 177 6.72 -14.82 3.85
N GLY A 178 5.59 -14.44 3.26
CA GLY A 178 5.16 -13.04 3.19
C GLY A 178 4.93 -12.40 4.57
N LYS A 179 4.56 -13.17 5.60
CA LYS A 179 4.36 -12.62 6.96
C LYS A 179 5.68 -12.20 7.60
N ILE A 180 6.75 -12.96 7.33
CA ILE A 180 8.10 -12.64 7.81
C ILE A 180 8.73 -11.49 7.02
N ALA A 181 8.41 -11.37 5.73
CA ALA A 181 8.79 -10.21 4.93
C ALA A 181 8.08 -8.93 5.43
N ASP A 182 6.79 -9.01 5.78
CA ASP A 182 6.04 -7.87 6.35
C ASP A 182 6.67 -7.34 7.66
N VAL A 183 7.29 -8.21 8.48
CA VAL A 183 8.03 -7.78 9.68
C VAL A 183 9.23 -6.91 9.33
N TRP A 184 9.97 -7.26 8.28
CA TRP A 184 11.08 -6.42 7.78
C TRP A 184 10.58 -5.04 7.39
N SER A 185 9.50 -4.96 6.60
CA SER A 185 8.88 -3.69 6.21
C SER A 185 8.45 -2.84 7.42
N CYS A 186 7.90 -3.47 8.45
CA CYS A 186 7.58 -2.77 9.70
C CYS A 186 8.84 -2.19 10.36
N GLY A 187 9.94 -2.95 10.38
CA GLY A 187 11.25 -2.47 10.88
C GLY A 187 11.78 -1.28 10.09
N VAL A 188 11.66 -1.30 8.76
CA VAL A 188 12.03 -0.16 7.89
C VAL A 188 11.21 1.07 8.27
N THR A 189 9.89 0.93 8.39
CA THR A 189 9.00 2.02 8.86
C THR A 189 9.42 2.58 10.22
N LEU A 190 9.71 1.71 11.20
CA LEU A 190 10.20 2.14 12.51
C LEU A 190 11.51 2.91 12.41
N TYR A 191 12.46 2.42 11.62
CA TYR A 191 13.73 3.09 11.41
C TYR A 191 13.54 4.48 10.78
N VAL A 192 12.73 4.60 9.72
CA VAL A 192 12.46 5.89 9.08
C VAL A 192 11.79 6.86 10.06
N MET A 193 10.85 6.41 10.88
CA MET A 193 10.26 7.26 11.92
C MET A 193 11.31 7.80 12.91
N LEU A 194 12.27 6.97 13.31
CA LEU A 194 13.29 7.35 14.31
C LEU A 194 14.42 8.20 13.73
N VAL A 195 14.81 7.95 12.48
CA VAL A 195 16.03 8.52 11.87
C VAL A 195 15.70 9.61 10.84
N GLY A 196 14.53 9.55 10.20
CA GLY A 196 14.17 10.45 9.10
C GLY A 196 14.74 10.06 7.74
N ALA A 197 15.42 8.92 7.66
CA ALA A 197 16.05 8.39 6.45
C ALA A 197 15.93 6.85 6.40
N TYR A 198 16.10 6.27 5.21
CA TYR A 198 16.02 4.83 5.02
C TYR A 198 17.26 4.08 5.58
N PRO A 199 17.09 2.87 6.15
CA PRO A 199 18.19 2.16 6.83
C PRO A 199 19.31 1.66 5.91
N PHE A 200 18.98 1.33 4.66
CA PHE A 200 19.91 0.69 3.73
C PHE A 200 20.29 1.56 2.53
N GLU A 201 19.77 2.78 2.46
CA GLU A 201 20.16 3.73 1.42
C GLU A 201 21.53 4.35 1.74
N ASP A 202 22.30 4.60 0.70
CA ASP A 202 23.54 5.38 0.78
C ASP A 202 23.18 6.86 0.92
N PRO A 203 23.54 7.53 2.04
CA PRO A 203 23.28 8.96 2.20
C PRO A 203 23.92 9.82 1.11
N ASP A 204 25.07 9.38 0.57
CA ASP A 204 25.81 10.10 -0.46
C ASP A 204 25.29 9.79 -1.88
N ASP A 205 24.55 8.68 -2.04
CA ASP A 205 24.09 8.17 -3.34
C ASP A 205 22.74 7.42 -3.22
N PRO A 206 21.67 8.11 -2.79
CA PRO A 206 20.40 7.46 -2.42
C PRO A 206 19.68 6.83 -3.63
N LYS A 207 20.00 7.26 -4.85
CA LYS A 207 19.44 6.71 -6.09
C LYS A 207 20.16 5.44 -6.55
N ASN A 208 21.24 5.04 -5.90
CA ASN A 208 21.99 3.85 -6.28
C ASN A 208 21.37 2.58 -5.69
N PHE A 209 20.45 2.03 -6.48
CA PHE A 209 19.75 0.81 -6.13
C PHE A 209 20.69 -0.37 -5.93
N ARG A 210 21.77 -0.50 -6.71
CA ARG A 210 22.72 -1.62 -6.56
C ARG A 210 23.42 -1.60 -5.21
N LYS A 211 23.85 -0.42 -4.74
CA LYS A 211 24.42 -0.26 -3.39
C LYS A 211 23.39 -0.56 -2.30
N THR A 212 22.17 -0.05 -2.46
CA THR A 212 21.07 -0.29 -1.50
C THR A 212 20.79 -1.78 -1.35
N ILE A 213 20.69 -2.52 -2.46
CA ILE A 213 20.50 -3.98 -2.47
C ILE A 213 21.68 -4.69 -1.79
N GLY A 214 22.93 -4.29 -2.07
CA GLY A 214 24.09 -4.85 -1.39
C GLY A 214 24.04 -4.66 0.13
N ARG A 215 23.59 -3.49 0.60
CA ARG A 215 23.41 -3.19 2.02
C ARG A 215 22.25 -3.97 2.65
N ILE A 216 21.15 -4.19 1.92
CA ILE A 216 20.04 -5.04 2.38
C ILE A 216 20.53 -6.49 2.58
N LEU A 217 21.20 -7.06 1.57
CA LEU A 217 21.69 -8.45 1.64
C LEU A 217 22.74 -8.65 2.74
N GLY A 218 23.60 -7.65 2.97
CA GLY A 218 24.56 -7.63 4.08
C GLY A 218 23.97 -7.19 5.43
N VAL A 219 22.74 -6.69 5.46
CA VAL A 219 22.09 -6.06 6.63
C VAL A 219 22.94 -4.91 7.21
N HIS A 220 23.49 -4.08 6.33
CA HIS A 220 24.35 -2.95 6.68
C HIS A 220 23.53 -1.67 6.92
N TYR A 221 23.04 -1.51 8.14
CA TYR A 221 22.40 -0.29 8.64
C TYR A 221 23.11 0.23 9.90
N SER A 222 22.97 1.52 10.20
CA SER A 222 23.52 2.12 11.41
C SER A 222 22.66 3.29 11.86
N ILE A 223 22.24 3.29 13.12
CA ILE A 223 21.54 4.44 13.71
C ILE A 223 22.57 5.55 13.96
N PRO A 224 22.42 6.76 13.39
CA PRO A 224 23.39 7.83 13.57
C PRO A 224 23.55 8.25 15.05
N ASP A 225 24.76 8.66 15.45
CA ASP A 225 25.08 8.98 16.86
C ASP A 225 24.24 10.11 17.46
N TYR A 226 23.76 11.03 16.61
CA TYR A 226 22.87 12.12 17.03
C TYR A 226 21.45 11.63 17.34
N VAL A 227 21.05 10.45 16.89
CA VAL A 227 19.75 9.83 17.16
C VAL A 227 19.85 8.97 18.42
N ARG A 228 19.39 9.53 19.54
CA ARG A 228 19.33 8.82 20.81
C ARG A 228 18.09 7.95 20.89
N VAL A 229 18.30 6.63 20.91
CA VAL A 229 17.25 5.63 21.13
C VAL A 229 17.66 4.67 22.26
N SER A 230 16.67 4.14 22.96
CA SER A 230 16.82 3.19 24.05
C SER A 230 17.49 1.88 23.62
N VAL A 231 18.04 1.15 24.59
CA VAL A 231 18.66 -0.17 24.33
C VAL A 231 17.61 -1.15 23.83
N GLU A 232 16.39 -1.07 24.35
CA GLU A 232 15.25 -1.88 23.95
C GLU A 232 14.83 -1.57 22.50
N CYS A 233 14.88 -0.31 22.07
CA CYS A 233 14.61 0.05 20.68
C CYS A 233 15.65 -0.54 19.72
N LYS A 234 16.94 -0.43 20.08
CA LYS A 234 18.04 -1.01 19.30
C LYS A 234 17.94 -2.53 19.23
N HIS A 235 17.59 -3.16 20.34
CA HIS A 235 17.35 -4.60 20.43
C HIS A 235 16.19 -5.03 19.50
N LEU A 236 15.06 -4.30 19.52
CA LEU A 236 13.95 -4.59 18.63
C LEU A 236 14.38 -4.53 17.15
N LEU A 237 15.05 -3.46 16.73
CA LEU A 237 15.53 -3.31 15.35
C LEU A 237 16.55 -4.38 14.96
N SER A 238 17.46 -4.78 15.85
CA SER A 238 18.46 -5.80 15.55
C SER A 238 17.87 -7.20 15.39
N TRP A 239 16.71 -7.46 16.00
CA TRP A 239 15.98 -8.72 15.85
C TRP A 239 15.01 -8.73 14.65
N ILE A 240 14.61 -7.55 14.16
CA ILE A 240 13.84 -7.40 12.92
C ILE A 240 14.76 -7.44 11.70
N PHE A 241 15.86 -6.69 11.71
CA PHE A 241 16.84 -6.68 10.63
C PHE A 241 17.78 -7.87 10.75
N VAL A 242 17.24 -9.04 10.39
CA VAL A 242 17.95 -10.32 10.32
C VAL A 242 17.75 -10.90 8.91
N ALA A 243 18.86 -11.20 8.22
CA ALA A 243 18.81 -11.70 6.84
C ALA A 243 18.16 -13.08 6.74
N ASN A 244 18.41 -13.98 7.69
CA ASN A 244 17.76 -15.28 7.71
C ASN A 244 16.32 -15.13 8.24
N PRO A 245 15.28 -15.34 7.41
CA PRO A 245 13.89 -15.18 7.82
C PRO A 245 13.48 -16.13 8.97
N GLU A 246 14.08 -17.31 9.07
CA GLU A 246 13.77 -18.28 10.14
C GLU A 246 14.26 -17.82 11.52
N LYS A 247 15.22 -16.89 11.56
CA LYS A 247 15.76 -16.29 12.79
C LYS A 247 15.22 -14.89 13.04
N ARG A 248 14.45 -14.33 12.10
CA ARG A 248 13.87 -13.01 12.23
C ARG A 248 12.74 -13.06 13.24
N MET A 249 12.67 -12.03 14.07
CA MET A 249 11.57 -11.88 15.03
C MET A 249 10.21 -11.96 14.34
N THR A 250 9.27 -12.64 14.98
CA THR A 250 7.89 -12.80 14.54
C THR A 250 7.00 -11.67 15.06
N MET A 251 5.81 -11.51 14.47
CA MET A 251 4.83 -10.52 14.91
C MET A 251 4.42 -10.71 16.39
N ALA A 252 4.30 -11.96 16.85
CA ALA A 252 3.96 -12.29 18.22
C ALA A 252 5.06 -11.89 19.23
N GLU A 253 6.32 -12.09 18.84
CA GLU A 253 7.48 -11.68 19.64
C GLU A 253 7.58 -10.15 19.72
N ILE A 254 7.30 -9.42 18.63
CA ILE A 254 7.24 -7.95 18.64
C ILE A 254 6.17 -7.47 19.64
N ARG A 255 4.98 -8.05 19.62
CA ARG A 255 3.87 -7.67 20.52
C ARG A 255 4.20 -7.92 22.00
N SER A 256 5.09 -8.87 22.27
CA SER A 256 5.56 -9.21 23.62
C SER A 256 6.83 -8.46 24.02
N HIS A 257 7.43 -7.68 23.12
CA HIS A 257 8.71 -7.02 23.34
C HIS A 257 8.56 -5.85 24.34
N PRO A 258 9.50 -5.65 25.29
CA PRO A 258 9.39 -4.58 26.30
C PRO A 258 9.25 -3.17 25.70
N TRP A 259 9.97 -2.91 24.60
CA TRP A 259 9.84 -1.64 23.87
C TRP A 259 8.42 -1.40 23.35
N PHE A 260 7.75 -2.46 22.87
CA PHE A 260 6.40 -2.39 22.33
C PHE A 260 5.36 -2.22 23.43
N LEU A 261 5.51 -2.94 24.55
CA LEU A 261 4.56 -2.92 25.66
C LEU A 261 4.56 -1.59 26.45
N LYS A 262 5.64 -0.80 26.36
CA LYS A 262 5.73 0.49 27.03
C LYS A 262 4.65 1.44 26.53
N ASN A 263 3.83 1.96 27.44
CA ASN A 263 2.72 2.88 27.16
C ASN A 263 1.72 2.35 26.12
N LEU A 264 1.57 1.02 25.99
CA LEU A 264 0.62 0.43 25.04
C LEU A 264 -0.82 0.83 25.40
N PRO A 265 -1.56 1.50 24.49
CA PRO A 265 -2.96 1.86 24.72
C PRO A 265 -3.82 0.62 24.99
N ILE A 266 -4.73 0.72 25.96
CA ILE A 266 -5.63 -0.38 26.37
C ILE A 266 -6.43 -0.92 25.18
N GLU A 267 -6.82 -0.06 24.25
CA GLU A 267 -7.56 -0.44 23.05
C GLU A 267 -6.78 -1.44 22.16
N LEU A 268 -5.44 -1.35 22.14
CA LEU A 268 -4.55 -2.21 21.35
C LEU A 268 -4.12 -3.49 22.11
N MET A 269 -4.52 -3.66 23.38
CA MET A 269 -4.23 -4.86 24.17
C MET A 269 -5.14 -6.03 23.77
N GLU A 270 -4.66 -7.27 23.92
CA GLU A 270 -5.47 -8.47 23.66
C GLU A 270 -6.73 -8.50 24.55
N GLY A 271 -7.90 -8.60 23.93
CA GLY A 271 -9.20 -8.54 24.62
C GLY A 271 -9.79 -7.13 24.74
N GLY A 272 -9.10 -6.09 24.24
CA GLY A 272 -9.70 -4.79 24.00
C GLY A 272 -10.88 -4.93 23.05
N SER A 273 -12.10 -4.78 23.57
CA SER A 273 -13.28 -4.69 22.73
C SER A 273 -13.17 -3.41 21.94
N TRP A 274 -12.71 -3.50 20.70
CA TRP A 274 -12.98 -2.49 19.70
C TRP A 274 -14.49 -2.48 19.49
N GLN A 275 -15.21 -1.75 20.34
CA GLN A 275 -16.57 -1.35 20.07
C GLN A 275 -16.51 -0.37 18.89
N SER A 276 -16.32 -0.91 17.69
CA SER A 276 -16.79 -0.27 16.48
C SER A 276 -18.28 -0.05 16.73
N HIS A 277 -18.68 1.16 17.13
CA HIS A 277 -20.07 1.54 17.00
C HIS A 277 -20.47 1.15 15.57
N ASP A 278 -21.40 0.20 15.49
CA ASP A 278 -21.66 -0.68 14.34
C ASP A 278 -22.37 0.06 13.19
N VAL A 279 -22.14 1.36 13.07
CA VAL A 279 -22.84 2.28 12.16
C VAL A 279 -22.30 2.18 10.72
N ASN A 280 -21.22 1.43 10.50
CA ASN A 280 -20.49 1.38 9.23
C ASN A 280 -20.33 -0.04 8.66
N ASN A 281 -21.20 -1.01 9.02
CA ASN A 281 -21.19 -2.29 8.32
C ASN A 281 -21.39 -2.05 6.81
N PRO A 282 -20.67 -2.77 5.92
CA PRO A 282 -20.92 -2.67 4.50
C PRO A 282 -22.40 -2.89 4.26
N SER A 283 -23.07 -1.92 3.64
CA SER A 283 -24.52 -2.02 3.37
C SER A 283 -24.83 -3.19 2.44
N GLN A 284 -23.84 -3.62 1.65
CA GLN A 284 -23.98 -4.67 0.67
C GLN A 284 -23.66 -6.07 1.22
N THR A 285 -24.50 -7.03 0.85
CA THR A 285 -24.25 -8.45 1.11
C THR A 285 -23.06 -8.97 0.31
N MET A 286 -22.57 -10.16 0.64
CA MET A 286 -21.48 -10.79 -0.11
C MET A 286 -21.89 -11.10 -1.55
N GLU A 287 -23.13 -11.55 -1.73
CA GLU A 287 -23.72 -11.90 -3.01
C GLU A 287 -23.91 -10.68 -3.90
N GLU A 288 -24.33 -9.54 -3.33
CA GLU A 288 -24.47 -8.28 -4.05
C GLU A 288 -23.12 -7.77 -4.58
N VAL A 289 -22.09 -7.78 -3.72
CA VAL A 289 -20.73 -7.37 -4.11
C VAL A 289 -20.21 -8.27 -5.24
N GLN A 290 -20.37 -9.60 -5.11
CA GLN A 290 -19.96 -10.54 -6.16
C GLN A 290 -20.71 -10.33 -7.47
N SER A 291 -22.02 -10.12 -7.41
CA SER A 291 -22.84 -9.85 -8.60
C SER A 291 -22.37 -8.59 -9.34
N ILE A 292 -22.09 -7.51 -8.61
CA ILE A 292 -21.59 -6.26 -9.18
C ILE A 292 -20.23 -6.46 -9.85
N ILE A 293 -19.31 -7.19 -9.21
CA ILE A 293 -18.00 -7.50 -9.77
C ILE A 293 -18.15 -8.32 -11.05
N GLN A 294 -18.96 -9.38 -11.04
CA GLN A 294 -19.22 -10.21 -12.23
C GLN A 294 -19.82 -9.41 -13.40
N GLN A 295 -20.71 -8.46 -13.11
CA GLN A 295 -21.24 -7.56 -14.13
C GLN A 295 -20.17 -6.59 -14.67
N ALA A 296 -19.21 -6.19 -13.83
CA ALA A 296 -18.10 -5.34 -14.22
C ALA A 296 -17.05 -6.07 -15.09
N MET A 297 -16.88 -7.38 -14.91
CA MET A 297 -16.00 -8.23 -15.74
C MET A 297 -16.49 -8.30 -17.20
N LYS A 298 -17.81 -8.15 -17.43
CA LYS A 298 -18.37 -8.05 -18.77
C LYS A 298 -17.99 -6.71 -19.38
N THR A 299 -17.42 -6.73 -20.58
CA THR A 299 -17.12 -5.51 -21.36
C THR A 299 -18.37 -4.66 -21.48
N ALA A 300 -18.22 -3.34 -21.34
CA ALA A 300 -19.34 -2.44 -21.58
C ALA A 300 -19.83 -2.63 -23.02
N GLU A 301 -21.06 -3.13 -23.20
CA GLU A 301 -21.72 -3.09 -24.50
C GLU A 301 -21.90 -1.61 -24.87
N VAL A 302 -21.01 -1.10 -25.72
CA VAL A 302 -21.26 0.16 -26.40
C VAL A 302 -22.50 -0.08 -27.25
N PRO A 303 -23.58 0.70 -27.08
CA PRO A 303 -24.71 0.61 -28.00
C PRO A 303 -24.15 0.87 -29.39
N LYS A 304 -24.16 -0.15 -30.26
CA LYS A 304 -23.91 0.04 -31.68
C LYS A 304 -25.04 0.93 -32.19
N VAL A 305 -24.78 2.23 -32.25
CA VAL A 305 -25.61 3.14 -33.04
C VAL A 305 -25.55 2.60 -34.46
N GLY A 306 -26.73 2.20 -34.96
CA GLY A 306 -26.88 1.45 -36.19
C GLY A 306 -26.22 2.16 -37.37
N GLY A 307 -25.41 1.39 -38.08
CA GLY A 307 -24.93 1.69 -39.42
C GLY A 307 -24.67 0.37 -40.13
N LEU A 308 -25.66 -0.11 -40.87
CA LEU A 308 -25.47 -1.13 -41.90
C LEU A 308 -24.32 -0.67 -42.79
N PHE A 309 -23.23 -1.42 -42.87
CA PHE A 309 -22.58 -1.67 -44.16
C PHE A 309 -22.04 -3.10 -44.20
N MET A 310 -22.44 -3.76 -45.27
CA MET A 310 -22.27 -5.15 -45.63
C MET A 310 -20.96 -5.30 -46.40
N GLY A 311 -20.21 -6.36 -46.11
CA GLY A 311 -19.38 -7.05 -47.12
C GLY A 311 -17.88 -6.77 -47.11
N GLY A 312 -17.09 -7.83 -47.02
CA GLY A 312 -15.68 -7.83 -47.41
C GLY A 312 -14.80 -8.81 -46.64
N SER A 313 -14.87 -10.09 -47.00
CA SER A 313 -13.87 -11.11 -46.67
C SER A 313 -12.53 -10.75 -47.31
N MET A 314 -11.41 -10.97 -46.60
CA MET A 314 -10.16 -11.52 -47.15
C MET A 314 -9.18 -11.84 -46.02
N ASP A 315 -8.85 -13.12 -45.90
CA ASP A 315 -7.66 -13.67 -45.24
C ASP A 315 -6.38 -13.19 -45.93
N LEU A 316 -5.28 -13.07 -45.18
CA LEU A 316 -4.02 -13.80 -45.39
C LEU A 316 -2.89 -13.24 -44.53
N ASP A 317 -2.13 -14.19 -43.99
CA ASP A 317 -0.85 -14.06 -43.29
C ASP A 317 0.19 -13.32 -44.14
N ASP A 318 1.13 -12.60 -43.50
CA ASP A 318 2.55 -12.80 -43.81
C ASP A 318 3.47 -12.23 -42.72
N ILE A 319 4.52 -13.01 -42.51
CA ILE A 319 5.68 -12.86 -41.63
C ILE A 319 6.60 -11.76 -42.18
N ASP A 320 7.22 -10.97 -41.31
CA ASP A 320 8.65 -10.69 -41.44
C ASP A 320 9.26 -10.23 -40.11
N ASN A 321 10.31 -10.95 -39.73
CA ASN A 321 11.33 -10.53 -38.78
C ASN A 321 12.13 -9.40 -39.43
N ASP A 322 12.47 -8.35 -38.69
CA ASP A 322 13.85 -7.90 -38.70
C ASP A 322 14.21 -7.16 -37.42
N VAL A 323 15.40 -7.51 -36.97
CA VAL A 323 16.12 -7.03 -35.81
C VAL A 323 16.93 -5.82 -36.27
N ASP A 324 16.80 -4.68 -35.59
CA ASP A 324 17.88 -3.69 -35.59
C ASP A 324 18.08 -3.12 -34.19
N LEU A 325 19.30 -3.34 -33.73
CA LEU A 325 19.95 -2.78 -32.55
C LEU A 325 20.54 -1.41 -32.90
N GLU A 326 20.76 -0.63 -31.85
CA GLU A 326 21.54 0.62 -31.79
C GLU A 326 20.79 1.91 -32.14
N ASP A 327 20.49 2.69 -31.10
CA ASP A 327 21.09 4.03 -31.01
C ASP A 327 21.14 4.52 -29.55
N VAL A 328 22.37 4.71 -29.10
CA VAL A 328 22.77 5.38 -27.87
C VAL A 328 23.02 6.83 -28.24
N GLU A 329 22.19 7.77 -27.76
CA GLU A 329 22.62 9.17 -27.65
C GLU A 329 22.22 9.80 -26.31
N THR A 330 23.27 10.00 -25.53
CA THR A 330 23.50 11.04 -24.52
C THR A 330 23.00 12.44 -24.92
N SER A 331 22.22 13.08 -24.05
CA SER A 331 22.25 14.52 -23.74
C SER A 331 21.16 14.81 -22.69
N GLY A 332 21.28 15.68 -21.70
CA GLY A 332 22.33 16.60 -21.33
C GLY A 332 21.99 17.17 -19.95
N ASP A 333 23.03 17.64 -19.27
CA ASP A 333 23.00 18.31 -17.98
C ASP A 333 21.98 19.45 -17.90
N PHE A 334 21.30 19.55 -16.76
CA PHE A 334 20.82 20.83 -16.25
C PHE A 334 21.18 20.97 -14.78
N VAL A 335 22.32 21.65 -14.58
CA VAL A 335 22.71 22.34 -13.35
C VAL A 335 21.95 23.65 -13.28
N CYS A 336 21.41 24.00 -12.11
CA CYS A 336 21.20 25.38 -11.69
C CYS A 336 21.08 25.47 -10.16
N PRO A 337 21.42 26.62 -9.55
CA PRO A 337 22.44 26.68 -8.51
C PRO A 337 21.93 27.17 -7.14
N LEU A 338 22.76 26.84 -6.13
CA LEU A 338 22.92 27.39 -4.76
C LEU A 338 21.69 27.50 -3.85
#